data_AF-A0A953HIZ3-F1
#
_entry.id   AF-A0A953HIZ3-F1
#
_cell.length_a   1.000
_cell.length_b   1.000
_cell.length_c   1.000
_cell.angle_alpha   90.00
_cell.angle_beta   90.00
_cell.angle_gamma   90.00
#
_symmetry.space_group_name_H-M   'P 1'
#
loop_
_entity.id
_entity.type
_entity.pdbx_description
1 polymer ?
#
loop_
_entity_poly.entity_id
_entity_poly.type
_entity_poly.pdbx_seq_one_letter_code
_entity_poly.pdbx_strand_id
1 'polypeptide(L)'
;MFYSGLPLPRTAAALGLLLPVISLPVAAHDAKSGWTYPLSCCSDYDCREVADAEVLERPEGYVIKVTGEVIPMTSRRVKPSPDGVFHWCSVAGRDDGATICLFVPPRGF
;
A
#
# COMPACT_ATOMS: atom_id res chain seq x y z
N MET A 1 22.75 75.98 14.97
CA MET A 1 21.31 75.80 15.31
C MET A 1 20.96 74.35 15.07
N PHE A 2 20.24 73.77 16.03
CA PHE A 2 19.92 72.35 16.17
C PHE A 2 18.68 71.93 15.35
N TYR A 3 18.56 70.59 15.19
CA TYR A 3 17.36 69.73 15.20
C TYR A 3 16.77 69.15 13.90
N SER A 4 16.45 67.85 14.06
CA SER A 4 15.41 67.03 13.41
C SER A 4 15.85 66.30 12.14
N GLY A 5 15.72 64.98 11.97
CA GLY A 5 15.03 63.91 12.69
C GLY A 5 14.75 62.78 11.68
N LEU A 6 15.02 61.53 12.04
CA LEU A 6 14.74 60.30 11.27
C LEU A 6 13.21 60.13 11.03
N PRO A 7 12.72 59.39 10.00
CA PRO A 7 12.79 57.92 10.05
C PRO A 7 12.85 57.15 8.70
N LEU A 8 13.25 55.87 8.80
CA LEU A 8 13.22 54.86 7.74
C LEU A 8 11.80 54.66 7.17
N PRO A 9 11.63 54.38 5.86
CA PRO A 9 10.37 53.90 5.33
C PRO A 9 10.09 52.46 5.77
N ARG A 10 8.89 52.33 6.29
CA ARG A 10 8.23 51.16 6.88
C ARG A 10 8.00 50.05 5.86
N THR A 11 8.20 48.83 6.33
CA THR A 11 7.78 47.54 5.76
C THR A 11 6.34 47.54 5.21
N ALA A 12 6.15 47.10 3.98
CA ALA A 12 4.91 46.50 3.44
C ALA A 12 5.27 45.92 2.05
N ALA A 13 4.92 44.71 1.63
CA ALA A 13 4.05 43.68 2.15
C ALA A 13 4.54 42.33 1.56
N ALA A 14 4.49 41.26 2.33
CA ALA A 14 4.43 39.92 1.76
C ALA A 14 3.13 39.30 2.27
N LEU A 15 2.08 39.37 1.44
CA LEU A 15 0.85 38.64 1.69
C LEU A 15 1.20 37.16 1.49
N GLY A 16 1.59 36.49 2.57
CA GLY A 16 1.91 35.07 2.56
C GLY A 16 0.69 34.29 2.11
N LEU A 17 0.77 33.68 0.94
CA LEU A 17 -0.26 32.79 0.42
C LEU A 17 -0.29 31.54 1.31
N LEU A 18 -1.22 31.52 2.27
CA LEU A 18 -1.51 30.34 3.10
C LEU A 18 -2.18 29.30 2.20
N LEU A 19 -1.38 28.43 1.59
CA LEU A 19 -1.86 27.23 0.92
C LEU A 19 -2.36 26.25 1.99
N PRO A 20 -3.65 25.91 2.05
CA PRO A 20 -4.12 24.85 2.92
C PRO A 20 -3.46 23.55 2.48
N VAL A 21 -2.62 22.97 3.34
CA VAL A 21 -2.07 21.63 3.14
C VAL A 21 -3.20 20.65 3.40
N ILE A 22 -3.87 20.23 2.34
CA ILE A 22 -4.87 19.17 2.40
C ILE A 22 -4.10 17.85 2.48
N SER A 23 -3.91 17.33 3.69
CA SER A 23 -3.36 15.99 3.90
C SER A 23 -4.41 14.96 3.50
N LEU A 24 -4.36 14.48 2.27
CA LEU A 24 -5.12 13.29 1.88
C LEU A 24 -4.53 12.07 2.60
N PRO A 25 -5.35 11.19 3.19
CA PRO A 25 -4.84 9.93 3.72
C PRO A 25 -4.24 9.12 2.56
N VAL A 26 -2.92 8.97 2.56
CA VAL A 26 -2.24 8.01 1.68
C VAL A 26 -2.40 6.65 2.32
N ALA A 27 -3.35 5.87 1.81
CA ALA A 27 -3.56 4.50 2.26
C ALA A 27 -2.64 3.57 1.47
N ALA A 28 -1.34 3.60 1.78
CA ALA A 28 -0.37 2.65 1.20
C ALA A 28 -0.74 1.18 1.48
N HIS A 29 -1.61 0.94 2.48
CA HIS A 29 -2.02 -0.38 2.95
C HIS A 29 -3.45 -0.78 2.53
N ASP A 30 -4.03 -0.08 1.56
CA ASP A 30 -5.33 -0.45 0.98
C ASP A 30 -5.13 -1.11 -0.38
N ALA A 31 -5.93 -2.14 -0.64
CA ALA A 31 -6.10 -2.67 -1.98
C ALA A 31 -6.71 -1.58 -2.88
N LYS A 32 -6.47 -1.70 -4.19
CA LYS A 32 -7.01 -0.76 -5.20
C LYS A 32 -8.53 -0.63 -5.15
N SER A 33 -9.22 -1.69 -4.72
CA SER A 33 -10.65 -1.78 -4.51
C SER A 33 -11.16 -1.11 -3.22
N GLY A 34 -10.26 -0.62 -2.36
CA GLY A 34 -10.57 0.21 -1.19
C GLY A 34 -10.72 -0.53 0.15
N TRP A 35 -10.23 -1.77 0.27
CA TRP A 35 -10.19 -2.49 1.55
C TRP A 35 -8.76 -2.56 2.10
N THR A 36 -8.64 -2.55 3.43
CA THR A 36 -7.33 -2.55 4.11
C THR A 36 -6.82 -3.96 4.35
N TYR A 37 -5.57 -4.21 4.00
CA TYR A 37 -4.92 -5.48 4.33
C TYR A 37 -4.71 -5.60 5.86
N PRO A 38 -4.93 -6.79 6.44
CA PRO A 38 -4.53 -7.05 7.82
C PRO A 38 -3.04 -6.78 8.03
N LEU A 39 -2.69 -6.05 9.10
CA LEU A 39 -1.30 -5.77 9.50
C LEU A 39 -0.44 -7.04 9.63
N SER A 40 -1.03 -8.16 10.05
CA SER A 40 -0.34 -9.46 10.14
C SER A 40 0.08 -10.03 8.78
N CYS A 41 -0.48 -9.53 7.68
CA CYS A 41 -0.16 -9.93 6.31
C CYS A 41 0.69 -8.88 5.57
N CYS A 42 0.41 -7.59 5.78
CA CYS A 42 1.17 -6.48 5.21
C CYS A 42 2.56 -6.34 5.86
N SER A 43 2.68 -6.56 7.17
CA SER A 43 3.92 -6.33 7.95
C SER A 43 4.56 -4.96 7.66
N ASP A 44 3.74 -3.92 7.54
CA ASP A 44 4.13 -2.54 7.16
C ASP A 44 4.72 -2.36 5.74
N TYR A 45 4.61 -3.37 4.87
CA TYR A 45 4.94 -3.29 3.44
C TYR A 45 3.68 -3.28 2.59
N ASP A 46 3.76 -2.77 1.36
CA ASP A 46 2.62 -2.75 0.45
C ASP A 46 2.32 -4.17 -0.08
N CYS A 47 1.13 -4.69 0.21
CA CYS A 47 0.59 -5.84 -0.50
C CYS A 47 0.07 -5.38 -1.86
N ARG A 48 0.12 -6.28 -2.85
CA ARG A 48 -0.27 -5.95 -4.23
C ARG A 48 -1.23 -6.95 -4.83
N GLU A 49 -2.12 -6.42 -5.64
CA GLU A 49 -2.91 -7.20 -6.60
C GLU A 49 -1.96 -7.88 -7.59
N VAL A 50 -2.20 -9.16 -7.88
CA VAL A 50 -1.44 -9.93 -8.87
C VAL A 50 -2.39 -10.58 -9.86
N ALA A 51 -1.95 -10.75 -11.10
CA ALA A 51 -2.78 -11.40 -12.10
C ALA A 51 -3.00 -12.89 -11.76
N ASP A 52 -4.16 -13.44 -12.11
CA ASP A 52 -4.45 -14.89 -11.98
C ASP A 52 -3.36 -15.75 -12.64
N ALA A 53 -2.76 -15.25 -13.73
CA ALA A 53 -1.69 -15.95 -14.44
C ALA A 53 -0.36 -16.03 -13.66
N GLU A 54 -0.22 -15.33 -12.51
CA GLU A 54 0.96 -15.36 -11.63
C GLU A 54 0.85 -16.39 -10.50
N VAL A 55 -0.37 -16.85 -10.20
CA VAL A 55 -0.67 -17.81 -9.14
C VAL A 55 -1.36 -19.02 -9.75
N LEU A 56 -0.67 -20.17 -9.78
CA LEU A 56 -1.27 -21.41 -10.30
C LEU A 56 -1.93 -22.17 -9.17
N GLU A 57 -3.25 -22.37 -9.25
CA GLU A 57 -3.95 -23.31 -8.37
C GLU A 57 -3.69 -24.75 -8.87
N ARG A 58 -3.15 -25.59 -7.98
CA ARG A 58 -2.78 -26.99 -8.24
C ARG A 58 -3.25 -27.87 -7.07
N PRO A 59 -3.37 -29.20 -7.24
CA PRO A 59 -3.76 -30.10 -6.15
C PRO A 59 -2.91 -29.96 -4.88
N GLU A 60 -1.64 -29.64 -5.02
CA GLU A 60 -0.68 -29.41 -3.93
C GLU A 60 -0.83 -28.05 -3.23
N GLY A 61 -1.53 -27.08 -3.83
CA GLY A 61 -1.71 -25.73 -3.30
C GLY A 61 -1.65 -24.64 -4.37
N TYR A 62 -1.41 -23.42 -3.93
CA TYR A 62 -1.17 -22.27 -4.81
C TYR A 62 0.32 -22.13 -5.08
N VAL A 63 0.70 -22.16 -6.35
CA VAL A 63 2.09 -22.00 -6.78
C VAL A 63 2.32 -20.56 -7.21
N ILE A 64 3.19 -19.86 -6.50
CA ILE A 64 3.66 -18.53 -6.89
C ILE A 64 4.68 -18.71 -8.01
N LYS A 65 4.35 -18.34 -9.25
CA LYS A 65 5.16 -18.72 -10.42
C LYS A 65 6.58 -18.18 -10.39
N VAL A 66 6.77 -16.95 -9.93
CA VAL A 66 8.07 -16.28 -9.97
C VAL A 66 9.06 -16.89 -8.98
N THR A 67 8.59 -17.38 -7.82
CA THR A 67 9.43 -18.01 -6.80
C THR A 67 9.43 -19.54 -6.85
N GLY A 68 8.40 -20.13 -7.48
CA GLY A 68 8.12 -21.57 -7.40
C GLY A 68 7.58 -22.02 -6.04
N GLU A 69 7.27 -21.10 -5.12
CA GLU A 69 6.78 -21.43 -3.79
C GLU A 69 5.38 -22.07 -3.89
N VAL A 70 5.22 -23.24 -3.25
CA VAL A 70 3.91 -23.89 -3.08
C VAL A 70 3.34 -23.56 -1.72
N ILE A 71 2.17 -22.93 -1.71
CA ILE A 71 1.42 -22.57 -0.50
C ILE A 71 0.25 -23.55 -0.38
N PRO A 72 0.25 -24.48 0.60
CA PRO A 72 -0.86 -25.40 0.79
C PRO A 72 -2.18 -24.65 0.96
N MET A 73 -3.27 -25.14 0.36
CA MET A 73 -4.60 -24.49 0.49
C MET A 73 -5.09 -24.37 1.93
N THR A 74 -4.61 -25.25 2.82
CA THR A 74 -4.90 -25.23 4.27
C THR A 74 -3.98 -24.30 5.07
N SER A 75 -3.01 -23.65 4.41
CA SER A 75 -2.06 -22.76 5.06
C SER A 75 -2.79 -21.57 5.67
N ARG A 76 -2.40 -21.18 6.89
CA ARG A 76 -2.91 -19.96 7.55
C ARG A 76 -2.56 -18.67 6.80
N ARG A 77 -1.62 -18.75 5.85
CA ARG A 77 -1.21 -17.66 4.95
C ARG A 77 -2.24 -17.41 3.84
N VAL A 78 -3.07 -18.41 3.52
CA VAL A 78 -4.16 -18.26 2.56
C VAL A 78 -5.31 -17.52 3.24
N LYS A 79 -5.76 -16.42 2.64
CA LYS A 79 -6.85 -15.56 3.11
C LYS A 79 -7.91 -15.42 2.02
N PRO A 80 -9.18 -15.20 2.36
CA PRO A 80 -10.18 -14.85 1.35
C PRO A 80 -9.92 -13.42 0.85
N SER A 81 -9.97 -13.23 -0.46
CA SER A 81 -9.97 -11.92 -1.09
C SER A 81 -11.41 -11.41 -1.22
N PRO A 82 -11.76 -10.23 -0.69
CA PRO A 82 -13.13 -9.70 -0.74
C PRO A 82 -13.51 -9.08 -2.08
N ASP A 83 -12.53 -8.74 -2.93
CA ASP A 83 -12.73 -8.04 -4.21
C ASP A 83 -12.60 -8.96 -5.44
N GLY A 84 -12.41 -10.26 -5.21
CA GLY A 84 -12.42 -11.26 -6.28
C GLY A 84 -11.14 -11.34 -7.11
N VAL A 85 -10.06 -10.65 -6.72
CA VAL A 85 -8.74 -10.79 -7.36
C VAL A 85 -7.69 -11.32 -6.37
N PHE A 86 -6.60 -11.86 -6.88
CA PHE A 86 -5.50 -12.30 -6.02
C PHE A 86 -4.72 -11.12 -5.48
N HIS A 87 -4.33 -11.20 -4.20
CA HIS A 87 -3.34 -10.28 -3.63
C HIS A 87 -2.22 -11.05 -2.96
N TRP A 88 -0.99 -10.65 -3.25
CA TRP A 88 0.20 -11.31 -2.74
C TRP A 88 1.03 -10.35 -1.89
N CYS A 89 1.25 -10.75 -0.63
CA CYS A 89 2.15 -10.07 0.29
C CYS A 89 3.43 -10.89 0.44
N SER A 90 4.56 -10.29 0.13
CA SER A 90 5.89 -10.90 0.19
C SER A 90 6.82 -10.10 1.10
N VAL A 91 7.87 -10.76 1.60
CA VAL A 91 8.88 -10.09 2.43
C VAL A 91 9.43 -8.85 1.73
N ALA A 92 9.34 -7.70 2.42
CA ALA A 92 9.73 -6.39 1.92
C ALA A 92 9.00 -5.92 0.63
N GLY A 93 7.82 -6.48 0.34
CA GLY A 93 7.06 -6.18 -0.89
C GLY A 93 7.77 -6.61 -2.18
N ARG A 94 8.77 -7.50 -2.08
CA ARG A 94 9.59 -7.90 -3.23
C ARG A 94 8.85 -8.82 -4.20
N ASP A 95 9.10 -8.64 -5.48
CA ASP A 95 8.51 -9.51 -6.52
C ASP A 95 9.06 -10.94 -6.55
N ASP A 96 10.11 -11.21 -5.80
CA ASP A 96 10.73 -12.53 -5.61
C ASP A 96 10.81 -12.95 -4.13
N GLY A 97 10.14 -12.22 -3.24
CA GLY A 97 10.21 -12.45 -1.80
C GLY A 97 9.41 -13.67 -1.34
N ALA A 98 9.75 -14.21 -0.17
CA ALA A 98 8.97 -15.27 0.47
C ALA A 98 7.55 -14.79 0.82
N THR A 99 6.55 -15.66 0.68
CA THR A 99 5.15 -15.28 0.91
C THR A 99 4.82 -15.14 2.39
N ILE A 100 4.27 -13.97 2.75
CA ILE A 100 3.66 -13.69 4.05
C ILE A 100 2.20 -14.16 4.04
N CYS A 101 1.40 -13.63 3.11
CA CYS A 101 0.01 -14.00 2.88
C CYS A 101 -0.33 -14.01 1.38
N LEU A 102 -1.29 -14.85 1.03
CA LEU A 102 -1.92 -14.90 -0.29
C LEU A 102 -3.43 -14.77 -0.11
N PHE A 103 -4.02 -13.68 -0.60
CA PHE A 103 -5.47 -13.48 -0.65
C PHE A 103 -5.99 -14.09 -1.95
N VAL A 104 -6.96 -14.98 -1.84
CA VAL A 104 -7.47 -15.80 -2.94
C VAL A 104 -8.93 -15.43 -3.20
N PRO A 105 -9.33 -15.19 -4.47
CA PRO A 105 -10.72 -14.94 -4.84
C PRO A 105 -11.69 -16.02 -4.31
N PRO A 106 -12.94 -15.67 -4.00
CA PRO A 106 -13.97 -16.67 -3.72
C PRO A 106 -14.15 -17.56 -4.95
N ARG A 107 -14.13 -18.88 -4.76
CA ARG A 107 -14.58 -19.81 -5.80
C ARG A 107 -16.11 -19.79 -5.83
N GLY A 108 -16.70 -19.65 -7.01
CA GLY A 108 -18.14 -19.89 -7.19
C GLY A 108 -18.48 -21.31 -6.72
N PHE A 109 -19.54 -21.42 -5.92
CA PHE A 109 -20.07 -22.71 -5.45
C PHE A 109 -20.83 -23.43 -6.57
#